data_AF-A0A944U0N8-F1
#
_entry.id   AF-A0A944U0N8-F1
#
_cell.length_a   1.000
_cell.length_b   1.000
_cell.length_c   1.000
_cell.angle_alpha   90.00
_cell.angle_beta   90.00
_cell.angle_gamma   90.00
#
_symmetry.space_group_name_H-M   'P 1'
#
loop_
_entity.id
_entity.type
_entity.pdbx_description
1 polymer ?
#
loop_
_entity_poly.entity_id
_entity_poly.type
_entity_poly.pdbx_seq_one_letter_code
_entity_poly.pdbx_strand_id
1 'polypeptide(L)'
;MLSKRTKRSGARNNRHAQGGGFVAIDQPDLETILSSTENPFLLVLDGVQDPHNLGACLRTADGAGIHAVIAPRNRAVSITETVSRISCGAAENVPFVRVVNIVRTLELLREHGVNLVGTADGAESTSLYEVDFTGPTALVLGAEGKGIRRLTQENCDQVVRIPMLGRVDCLNVSVATGVCLYEALRQRIGHSK
;
A
#
# COMPACT_ATOMS: atom_id res chain seq x y z
N MET A 1 -37.15 38.74 -43.07
CA MET A 1 -37.20 37.31 -42.75
C MET A 1 -35.88 36.88 -42.14
N LEU A 2 -35.96 36.27 -40.95
CA LEU A 2 -34.95 35.56 -40.13
C LEU A 2 -33.65 36.29 -39.73
N SER A 3 -33.71 36.87 -38.52
CA SER A 3 -32.57 37.21 -37.66
C SER A 3 -32.29 36.05 -36.70
N LYS A 4 -31.01 35.68 -36.56
CA LYS A 4 -30.49 34.69 -35.60
C LYS A 4 -30.52 35.27 -34.18
N ARG A 5 -31.07 34.55 -33.20
CA ARG A 5 -30.70 34.70 -31.78
C ARG A 5 -30.80 33.37 -31.00
N THR A 6 -29.61 32.93 -30.65
CA THR A 6 -29.06 32.03 -29.62
C THR A 6 -29.95 31.50 -28.48
N LYS A 7 -29.72 30.22 -28.19
CA LYS A 7 -30.07 29.42 -26.99
C LYS A 7 -29.86 30.15 -25.65
N ARG A 8 -30.77 29.90 -24.69
CA ARG A 8 -30.45 29.62 -23.27
C ARG A 8 -31.66 28.97 -22.58
N SER A 9 -31.63 27.64 -22.51
CA SER A 9 -32.51 26.83 -21.67
C SER A 9 -31.99 26.91 -20.23
N GLY A 10 -32.81 27.42 -19.32
CA GLY A 10 -32.54 27.43 -17.89
C GLY A 10 -32.58 26.01 -17.33
N ALA A 11 -31.44 25.53 -16.83
CA ALA A 11 -31.38 24.41 -15.91
C ALA A 11 -31.18 24.96 -14.51
N ARG A 12 -32.04 24.48 -13.61
CA ARG A 12 -32.21 24.95 -12.23
C ARG A 12 -30.92 24.77 -11.41
N ASN A 13 -30.71 25.77 -10.57
CA ASN A 13 -29.62 25.92 -9.63
C ASN A 13 -29.80 24.91 -8.47
N ASN A 14 -28.98 23.86 -8.43
CA ASN A 14 -28.82 23.05 -7.22
C ASN A 14 -27.60 23.57 -6.45
N ARG A 15 -27.88 24.53 -5.55
CA ARG A 15 -27.01 24.85 -4.42
C ARG A 15 -27.18 23.69 -3.44
N HIS A 16 -26.13 22.90 -3.23
CA HIS A 16 -25.80 22.14 -2.00
C HIS A 16 -24.83 21.00 -2.35
N ALA A 17 -23.53 21.29 -2.21
CA ALA A 17 -22.48 20.38 -1.74
C ALA A 17 -21.13 21.10 -1.90
N GLN A 18 -20.86 22.04 -1.00
CA GLN A 18 -19.49 22.48 -0.74
C GLN A 18 -18.83 21.37 0.08
N GLY A 19 -18.24 20.38 -0.59
CA GLY A 19 -17.28 19.44 -0.01
C GLY A 19 -15.90 19.83 -0.53
N GLY A 20 -14.97 20.13 0.38
CA GLY A 20 -13.63 20.59 0.06
C GLY A 20 -12.96 19.72 -1.00
N GLY A 21 -12.53 20.35 -2.09
CA GLY A 21 -11.80 19.68 -3.14
C GLY A 21 -10.48 19.14 -2.57
N PHE A 22 -10.34 17.83 -2.52
CA PHE A 22 -9.03 17.20 -2.47
C PHE A 22 -8.26 17.69 -3.71
N VAL A 23 -7.25 18.52 -3.50
CA VAL A 23 -6.27 18.82 -4.54
C VAL A 23 -5.58 17.50 -4.84
N ALA A 24 -5.72 17.00 -6.06
CA ALA A 24 -4.97 15.84 -6.51
C ALA A 24 -3.49 16.22 -6.49
N ILE A 25 -2.75 15.74 -5.50
CA ILE A 25 -1.29 15.80 -5.51
C ILE A 25 -0.84 14.90 -6.65
N ASP A 26 -0.02 15.43 -7.55
CA ASP A 26 0.59 14.65 -8.63
C ASP A 26 1.62 13.71 -7.99
N GLN A 27 1.20 12.50 -7.65
CA GLN A 27 2.07 11.50 -7.05
C GLN A 27 2.93 10.87 -8.15
N PRO A 28 4.23 10.65 -7.91
CA PRO A 28 5.10 10.02 -8.89
C PRO A 28 4.56 8.63 -9.24
N ASP A 29 4.66 8.26 -10.53
CA ASP A 29 4.33 6.92 -10.95
C ASP A 29 5.34 5.90 -10.41
N LEU A 30 4.94 4.63 -10.40
CA LEU A 30 5.74 3.56 -9.81
C LEU A 30 7.09 3.38 -10.52
N GLU A 31 7.15 3.54 -11.84
CA GLU A 31 8.39 3.39 -12.62
C GLU A 31 9.40 4.50 -12.27
N THR A 32 8.92 5.72 -12.06
CA THR A 32 9.73 6.85 -11.59
C THR A 32 10.31 6.57 -10.21
N ILE A 33 9.51 6.03 -9.28
CA ILE A 33 9.99 5.67 -7.93
C ILE A 33 11.07 4.59 -8.02
N LEU A 34 10.86 3.54 -8.81
CA LEU A 34 11.81 2.45 -8.96
C LEU A 34 13.13 2.88 -9.61
N SER A 35 13.08 3.73 -10.64
CA SER A 35 14.28 4.19 -11.35
C SER A 35 15.09 5.24 -10.59
N SER A 36 14.46 5.98 -9.66
CA SER A 36 15.11 7.03 -8.87
C SER A 36 15.54 6.60 -7.46
N THR A 37 15.25 5.35 -7.07
CA THR A 37 15.56 4.82 -5.74
C THR A 37 16.54 3.66 -5.86
N GLU A 38 17.75 3.81 -5.29
CA GLU A 38 18.79 2.77 -5.35
C GLU A 38 18.42 1.51 -4.55
N ASN A 39 17.79 1.67 -3.38
CA ASN A 39 17.35 0.57 -2.53
C ASN A 39 15.85 0.68 -2.20
N PRO A 40 14.95 0.38 -3.17
CA PRO A 40 13.51 0.50 -2.99
C PRO A 40 13.02 -0.32 -1.79
N PHE A 41 12.26 0.34 -0.93
CA PHE A 41 11.52 -0.28 0.15
C PHE A 41 10.04 0.05 0.00
N LEU A 42 9.24 -0.96 -0.33
CA LEU A 42 7.86 -0.81 -0.79
C LEU A 42 6.92 -1.65 0.06
N LEU A 43 5.67 -1.20 0.15
CA LEU A 43 4.58 -1.93 0.82
C LEU A 43 3.47 -2.21 -0.19
N VAL A 44 3.04 -3.46 -0.29
CA VAL A 44 1.92 -3.88 -1.12
C VAL A 44 0.79 -4.37 -0.21
N LEU A 45 -0.40 -3.78 -0.35
CA LEU A 45 -1.59 -4.13 0.41
C LEU A 45 -2.60 -4.84 -0.50
N ASP A 46 -2.64 -6.17 -0.45
CA ASP A 46 -3.56 -6.99 -1.25
C ASP A 46 -4.90 -7.17 -0.53
N GLY A 47 -5.81 -6.22 -0.76
CA GLY A 47 -7.21 -6.35 -0.38
C GLY A 47 -7.59 -5.79 0.98
N VAL A 48 -6.81 -4.85 1.51
CA VAL A 48 -7.19 -4.08 2.71
C VAL A 48 -8.41 -3.21 2.40
N GLN A 49 -9.51 -3.45 3.10
CA GLN A 49 -10.82 -2.83 2.83
C GLN A 49 -11.28 -1.86 3.92
N ASP A 50 -10.68 -1.91 5.10
CA ASP A 50 -11.02 -1.04 6.22
C ASP A 50 -10.21 0.26 6.18
N PRO A 51 -10.87 1.45 6.13
CA PRO A 51 -10.20 2.74 6.24
C PRO A 51 -9.27 2.88 7.45
N HIS A 52 -9.60 2.27 8.60
CA HIS A 52 -8.77 2.36 9.79
C HIS A 52 -7.44 1.63 9.59
N ASN A 53 -7.50 0.41 9.09
CA ASN A 53 -6.31 -0.35 8.73
C ASN A 53 -5.45 0.38 7.68
N LEU A 54 -6.03 0.90 6.59
CA LEU A 54 -5.24 1.64 5.59
C LEU A 54 -4.57 2.87 6.21
N GLY A 55 -5.30 3.67 6.99
CA GLY A 55 -4.73 4.86 7.64
C GLY A 55 -3.57 4.52 8.58
N ALA A 56 -3.71 3.46 9.37
CA ALA A 56 -2.67 2.98 10.28
C ALA A 56 -1.46 2.41 9.52
N CYS A 57 -1.68 1.67 8.43
CA CYS A 57 -0.60 1.18 7.56
C CYS A 57 0.17 2.34 6.91
N LEU A 58 -0.52 3.35 6.37
CA LEU A 58 0.13 4.54 5.78
C LEU A 58 0.99 5.28 6.80
N ARG A 59 0.45 5.50 8.00
CA ARG A 59 1.20 6.14 9.11
C ARG A 59 2.46 5.37 9.49
N THR A 60 2.35 4.05 9.54
CA THR A 60 3.49 3.17 9.84
C THR A 60 4.50 3.17 8.70
N ALA A 61 4.03 3.13 7.45
CA ALA A 61 4.86 3.15 6.24
C ALA A 61 5.70 4.43 6.15
N ASP A 62 5.09 5.59 6.42
CA ASP A 62 5.77 6.88 6.51
C ASP A 62 6.90 6.84 7.56
N GLY A 63 6.57 6.43 8.79
CA GLY A 63 7.56 6.32 9.86
C GLY A 63 8.67 5.29 9.61
N ALA A 64 8.41 4.28 8.78
CA ALA A 64 9.39 3.26 8.41
C ALA A 64 10.23 3.59 7.17
N GLY A 65 9.98 4.75 6.52
CA GLY A 65 10.70 5.16 5.31
C GLY A 65 10.32 4.37 4.06
N ILE A 66 9.06 3.96 3.94
CA ILE A 66 8.53 3.33 2.72
C ILE A 66 8.45 4.36 1.59
N HIS A 67 8.93 3.98 0.40
CA HIS A 67 8.97 4.84 -0.78
C HIS A 67 7.63 4.88 -1.53
N ALA A 68 6.84 3.80 -1.45
CA ALA A 68 5.47 3.76 -1.95
C ALA A 68 4.63 2.68 -1.28
N VAL A 69 3.34 2.96 -1.12
CA VAL A 69 2.31 1.98 -0.78
C VAL A 69 1.49 1.66 -2.02
N ILE A 70 1.41 0.39 -2.39
CA ILE A 70 0.74 -0.10 -3.60
C ILE A 70 -0.52 -0.87 -3.18
N ALA A 71 -1.65 -0.58 -3.82
CA ALA A 71 -2.91 -1.28 -3.58
C ALA A 71 -3.73 -1.47 -4.87
N PRO A 72 -4.56 -2.53 -4.97
CA PRO A 72 -5.41 -2.72 -6.13
C PRO A 72 -6.51 -1.65 -6.19
N ARG A 73 -6.93 -1.27 -7.41
CA ARG A 73 -8.07 -0.35 -7.61
C ARG A 73 -9.39 -0.93 -7.13
N ASN A 74 -9.52 -2.25 -7.14
CA ASN A 74 -10.72 -3.00 -6.81
C ASN A 74 -10.48 -3.82 -5.53
N ARG A 75 -11.54 -4.01 -4.73
CA ARG A 75 -11.51 -4.79 -3.48
C ARG A 75 -10.46 -4.28 -2.47
N ALA A 76 -10.18 -2.99 -2.50
CA ALA A 76 -9.38 -2.28 -1.51
C ALA A 76 -9.97 -0.89 -1.27
N VAL A 77 -9.73 -0.36 -0.07
CA VAL A 77 -10.08 1.02 0.28
C VAL A 77 -9.08 1.99 -0.35
N SER A 78 -9.57 3.17 -0.74
CA SER A 78 -8.74 4.26 -1.26
C SER A 78 -8.53 5.31 -0.17
N ILE A 79 -7.65 6.28 -0.41
CA ILE A 79 -7.55 7.47 0.44
C ILE A 79 -8.93 8.17 0.47
N THR A 80 -9.48 8.29 1.68
CA THR A 80 -10.72 9.01 2.01
C THR A 80 -10.41 9.98 3.14
N GLU A 81 -11.33 10.90 3.47
CA GLU A 81 -11.16 11.80 4.61
C GLU A 81 -10.87 11.06 5.94
N THR A 82 -11.48 9.89 6.13
CA THR A 82 -11.24 9.05 7.30
C THR A 82 -9.80 8.52 7.32
N VAL A 83 -9.32 8.01 6.18
CA VAL A 83 -7.93 7.54 6.02
C VAL A 83 -6.94 8.67 6.27
N SER A 84 -7.16 9.85 5.66
CA SER A 84 -6.31 11.02 5.85
C SER A 84 -6.20 11.41 7.32
N ARG A 85 -7.34 11.46 8.04
CA ARG A 85 -7.37 11.80 9.47
C ARG A 85 -6.60 10.80 10.33
N ILE A 86 -6.73 9.50 10.05
CA ILE A 86 -6.07 8.42 10.80
C ILE A 86 -4.57 8.37 10.50
N SER A 87 -4.18 8.66 9.26
CA SER A 87 -2.78 8.62 8.81
C SER A 87 -1.94 9.76 9.39
N CYS A 88 -2.56 10.79 9.98
CA CYS A 88 -1.87 11.95 10.58
C CYS A 88 -0.88 12.64 9.62
N GLY A 89 -1.26 12.83 8.35
CA GLY A 89 -0.42 13.48 7.32
C GLY A 89 0.35 12.50 6.43
N ALA A 90 0.52 11.24 6.85
CA ALA A 90 1.28 10.25 6.06
C ALA A 90 0.69 9.98 4.67
N ALA A 91 -0.63 10.12 4.49
CA ALA A 91 -1.28 9.97 3.17
C ALA A 91 -0.85 11.04 2.15
N GLU A 92 -0.25 12.14 2.59
CA GLU A 92 0.28 13.22 1.74
C GLU A 92 1.78 13.02 1.45
N ASN A 93 2.50 12.36 2.35
CA ASN A 93 3.96 12.16 2.26
C ASN A 93 4.35 10.90 1.50
N VAL A 94 3.60 9.80 1.68
CA VAL A 94 3.91 8.50 1.07
C VAL A 94 3.08 8.32 -0.20
N PRO A 95 3.70 8.15 -1.37
CA PRO A 95 2.98 7.83 -2.60
C PRO A 95 2.08 6.60 -2.43
N PHE A 96 0.80 6.75 -2.75
CA PHE A 96 -0.21 5.69 -2.70
C PHE A 96 -0.63 5.30 -4.13
N VAL A 97 0.02 4.27 -4.66
CA VAL A 97 -0.12 3.85 -6.05
C VAL A 97 -1.24 2.83 -6.21
N ARG A 98 -2.27 3.19 -6.99
CA ARG A 98 -3.42 2.33 -7.27
C ARG A 98 -3.31 1.58 -8.60
N VAL A 99 -3.12 0.26 -8.53
CA VAL A 99 -2.88 -0.60 -9.70
C VAL A 99 -4.10 -1.42 -10.11
N VAL A 100 -4.21 -1.77 -11.39
CA VAL A 100 -5.34 -2.58 -11.89
C VAL A 100 -5.15 -4.06 -11.57
N ASN A 101 -3.93 -4.56 -11.68
CA ASN A 101 -3.59 -5.97 -11.49
C ASN A 101 -2.33 -6.09 -10.63
N ILE A 102 -2.50 -6.61 -9.40
CA ILE A 102 -1.40 -6.77 -8.45
C ILE A 102 -0.34 -7.74 -8.96
N VAL A 103 -0.71 -8.86 -9.57
CA VAL A 103 0.25 -9.85 -10.07
C VAL A 103 1.17 -9.22 -11.11
N ARG A 104 0.60 -8.48 -12.06
CA ARG A 104 1.40 -7.76 -13.07
C ARG A 104 2.31 -6.69 -12.44
N THR A 105 1.86 -6.03 -11.38
CA THR A 105 2.70 -5.10 -10.65
C THR A 105 3.83 -5.81 -9.91
N LEU A 106 3.59 -6.97 -9.30
CA LEU A 106 4.64 -7.77 -8.67
C LEU A 106 5.70 -8.22 -9.69
N GLU A 107 5.28 -8.67 -10.88
CA GLU A 107 6.20 -9.00 -11.98
C GLU A 107 7.08 -7.80 -12.35
N LEU A 108 6.49 -6.61 -12.51
CA LEU A 108 7.24 -5.37 -12.78
C LEU A 108 8.26 -5.06 -11.68
N LEU A 109 7.89 -5.21 -10.41
CA LEU A 109 8.80 -5.00 -9.28
C LEU A 109 9.98 -5.97 -9.34
N ARG A 110 9.73 -7.25 -9.63
CA ARG A 110 10.77 -8.27 -9.79
C ARG A 110 11.71 -7.94 -10.95
N GLU A 111 11.20 -7.45 -12.08
CA GLU A 111 12.02 -7.01 -13.22
C GLU A 111 12.96 -5.86 -12.85
N HIS A 112 12.62 -5.06 -11.84
CA HIS A 112 13.46 -4.00 -11.28
C HIS A 112 14.36 -4.47 -10.12
N GLY A 113 14.50 -5.78 -9.92
CA GLY A 113 15.37 -6.35 -8.89
C GLY A 113 14.83 -6.21 -7.45
N VAL A 114 13.54 -5.94 -7.28
CA VAL A 114 12.90 -5.87 -5.97
C VAL A 114 12.51 -7.28 -5.50
N ASN A 115 13.01 -7.69 -4.34
CA ASN A 115 12.65 -8.96 -3.70
C ASN A 115 11.22 -8.88 -3.14
N LEU A 116 10.38 -9.87 -3.45
CA LEU A 116 8.97 -9.90 -3.06
C LEU A 116 8.76 -10.81 -1.85
N VAL A 117 8.43 -10.22 -0.70
CA VAL A 117 8.26 -10.94 0.56
C VAL A 117 6.80 -10.86 1.00
N GLY A 118 6.06 -11.95 0.83
CA GLY A 118 4.67 -12.06 1.25
C GLY A 118 4.51 -12.51 2.69
N THR A 119 3.42 -12.11 3.34
CA THR A 119 3.07 -12.60 4.69
C THR A 119 1.95 -13.63 4.63
N ALA A 120 2.11 -14.77 5.30
CA ALA A 120 1.06 -15.76 5.50
C ALA A 120 1.09 -16.32 6.94
N ASP A 121 -0.07 -16.76 7.40
CA ASP A 121 -0.21 -17.45 8.68
C ASP A 121 -0.03 -18.97 8.46
N GLY A 122 0.73 -19.65 9.34
CA GLY A 122 0.88 -21.12 9.29
C GLY A 122 2.28 -21.64 9.63
N ALA A 123 2.38 -22.94 9.96
CA ALA A 123 3.58 -23.57 10.53
C ALA A 123 4.77 -23.75 9.55
N GLU A 124 4.53 -23.70 8.24
CA GLU A 124 5.51 -24.05 7.19
C GLU A 124 6.20 -22.83 6.56
N SER A 125 5.80 -21.59 6.89
CA SER A 125 6.40 -20.37 6.33
C SER A 125 7.64 -19.93 7.09
N THR A 126 8.67 -19.41 6.43
CA THR A 126 9.91 -18.90 7.07
C THR A 126 9.59 -17.83 8.13
N SER A 127 10.35 -17.75 9.21
CA SER A 127 10.15 -16.66 10.18
C SER A 127 10.49 -15.31 9.55
N LEU A 128 9.71 -14.27 9.86
CA LEU A 128 10.06 -12.88 9.53
C LEU A 128 11.51 -12.53 9.93
N TYR A 129 11.98 -13.06 11.05
CA TYR A 129 13.30 -12.75 11.61
C TYR A 129 14.46 -13.50 10.94
N GLU A 130 14.17 -14.40 10.00
CA GLU A 130 15.16 -15.18 9.25
C GLU A 130 15.42 -14.60 7.85
N VAL A 131 14.62 -13.62 7.43
CA VAL A 131 14.72 -13.01 6.10
C VAL A 131 15.61 -11.77 6.13
N ASP A 132 16.41 -11.61 5.07
CA ASP A 132 17.23 -10.44 4.81
C ASP A 132 16.41 -9.35 4.08
N PHE A 133 16.26 -8.21 4.73
CA PHE A 133 15.53 -7.04 4.25
C PHE A 133 16.44 -5.87 3.85
N THR A 134 17.76 -6.10 3.75
CA THR A 134 18.75 -5.04 3.59
C THR A 134 18.83 -4.52 2.15
N GLY A 135 18.52 -5.38 1.16
CA GLY A 135 18.41 -5.01 -0.25
C GLY A 135 17.00 -4.59 -0.69
N PRO A 136 16.80 -4.23 -1.97
CA PRO A 136 15.51 -3.82 -2.52
C PRO A 136 14.39 -4.81 -2.18
N THR A 137 13.32 -4.35 -1.53
CA THR A 137 12.25 -5.24 -1.04
C THR A 137 10.86 -4.62 -1.15
N ALA A 138 9.87 -5.44 -1.54
CA ALA A 138 8.46 -5.17 -1.39
C ALA A 138 7.83 -6.15 -0.41
N LEU A 139 7.32 -5.65 0.72
CA LEU A 139 6.56 -6.43 1.68
C LEU A 139 5.09 -6.49 1.25
N VAL A 140 4.53 -7.70 1.12
CA VAL A 140 3.17 -7.93 0.63
C VAL A 140 2.29 -8.46 1.76
N LEU A 141 1.35 -7.64 2.21
CA LEU A 141 0.39 -7.98 3.26
C LEU A 141 -1.03 -8.04 2.70
N GLY A 142 -1.79 -8.98 3.24
CA GLY A 142 -3.14 -9.29 2.75
C GLY A 142 -4.26 -8.70 3.60
N ALA A 143 -5.49 -8.98 3.17
CA ALA A 143 -6.68 -8.62 3.91
C ALA A 143 -6.77 -9.39 5.24
N GLU A 144 -7.47 -8.82 6.22
CA GLU A 144 -7.78 -9.52 7.47
C GLU A 144 -8.49 -10.85 7.22
N GLY A 145 -8.06 -11.88 7.97
CA GLY A 145 -8.63 -13.23 7.96
C GLY A 145 -8.25 -14.09 6.76
N LYS A 146 -8.27 -13.54 5.53
CA LYS A 146 -7.92 -14.30 4.31
C LYS A 146 -6.44 -14.26 3.97
N GLY A 147 -5.68 -13.34 4.55
CA GLY A 147 -4.28 -13.11 4.17
C GLY A 147 -4.16 -12.64 2.73
N ILE A 148 -2.97 -12.83 2.15
CA ILE A 148 -2.71 -12.52 0.74
C ILE A 148 -3.43 -13.53 -0.16
N ARG A 149 -3.87 -13.10 -1.35
CA ARG A 149 -4.53 -14.03 -2.28
C ARG A 149 -3.53 -15.05 -2.80
N ARG A 150 -4.02 -16.25 -3.12
CA ARG A 150 -3.21 -17.34 -3.67
C ARG A 150 -2.27 -16.92 -4.81
N LEU A 151 -2.78 -16.23 -5.83
CA LEU A 151 -1.95 -15.79 -6.97
C LEU A 151 -0.90 -14.75 -6.56
N THR A 152 -1.21 -13.90 -5.58
CA THR A 152 -0.26 -12.94 -5.01
C THR A 152 0.85 -13.68 -4.26
N GLN A 153 0.50 -14.68 -3.47
CA GLN A 153 1.45 -15.53 -2.74
C GLN A 153 2.36 -16.34 -3.66
N GLU A 154 1.80 -16.96 -4.71
CA GLU A 154 2.56 -17.72 -5.72
C GLU A 154 3.55 -16.82 -6.50
N ASN A 155 3.34 -15.51 -6.49
CA ASN A 155 4.24 -14.52 -7.10
C ASN A 155 5.21 -13.88 -6.11
N CYS A 156 5.15 -14.20 -4.82
CA CYS A 156 6.19 -13.78 -3.88
C CYS A 156 7.41 -14.68 -4.00
N ASP A 157 8.60 -14.11 -3.88
CA ASP A 157 9.85 -14.88 -3.90
C ASP A 157 10.02 -15.66 -2.58
N GLN A 158 9.50 -15.10 -1.49
CA GLN A 158 9.45 -15.73 -0.17
C GLN A 158 8.12 -15.44 0.51
N VAL A 159 7.69 -16.37 1.38
CA VAL A 159 6.52 -16.21 2.23
C VAL A 159 6.94 -16.38 3.69
N VAL A 160 6.69 -15.35 4.48
CA VAL A 160 7.09 -15.29 5.89
C VAL A 160 5.89 -15.29 6.83
N ARG A 161 6.13 -15.71 8.07
CA ARG A 161 5.19 -15.59 9.19
C ARG A 161 5.75 -14.73 10.30
N ILE A 162 4.85 -14.05 11.02
CA ILE A 162 5.16 -13.48 12.33
C ILE A 162 4.99 -14.62 13.37
N PRO A 163 6.02 -14.95 14.18
CA PRO A 163 5.88 -15.98 15.20
C PRO A 163 4.78 -15.63 16.22
N MET A 164 3.77 -16.49 16.33
CA MET A 164 2.68 -16.36 17.29
C MET A 164 2.90 -17.36 18.44
N LEU A 165 3.12 -16.85 19.65
CA LEU A 165 3.33 -17.68 20.86
C LEU A 165 2.05 -17.85 21.70
N GLY A 166 0.95 -17.21 21.28
CA GLY A 166 -0.32 -17.19 21.99
C GLY A 166 -1.33 -18.21 21.43
N ARG A 167 -2.60 -17.93 21.72
CA ARG A 167 -3.75 -18.74 21.24
C ARG A 167 -4.43 -18.17 19.99
N VAL A 168 -4.02 -16.98 19.56
CA VAL A 168 -4.53 -16.34 18.35
C VAL A 168 -3.61 -16.67 17.19
N ASP A 169 -4.21 -16.92 16.03
CA ASP A 169 -3.49 -17.40 14.86
C ASP A 169 -2.77 -16.28 14.10
N CYS A 170 -3.24 -15.03 14.22
CA CYS A 170 -2.70 -13.90 13.48
C CYS A 170 -2.92 -12.56 14.19
N LEU A 171 -2.23 -11.53 13.68
CA LEU A 171 -2.38 -10.14 14.10
C LEU A 171 -3.32 -9.40 13.13
N ASN A 172 -3.91 -8.31 13.59
CA ASN A 172 -4.55 -7.33 12.71
C ASN A 172 -3.53 -6.83 11.66
N VAL A 173 -3.99 -6.59 10.43
CA VAL A 173 -3.11 -6.25 9.30
C VAL A 173 -2.25 -5.00 9.55
N SER A 174 -2.77 -3.98 10.25
CA SER A 174 -2.00 -2.78 10.56
C SER A 174 -0.89 -3.06 11.57
N VAL A 175 -1.16 -3.93 12.55
CA VAL A 175 -0.16 -4.37 13.54
C VAL A 175 0.89 -5.25 12.87
N ALA A 176 0.48 -6.20 12.03
CA ALA A 176 1.39 -7.04 11.25
C ALA A 176 2.29 -6.20 10.33
N THR A 177 1.72 -5.18 9.67
CA THR A 177 2.47 -4.21 8.87
C THR A 177 3.53 -3.53 9.74
N GLY A 178 3.16 -3.04 10.93
CA GLY A 178 4.12 -2.47 11.89
C GLY A 178 5.29 -3.38 12.22
N VAL A 179 5.00 -4.63 12.58
CA VAL A 179 6.03 -5.61 12.94
C VAL A 179 6.97 -5.89 11.76
N CYS A 180 6.43 -6.14 10.57
CA CYS A 180 7.23 -6.43 9.38
C CYS A 180 8.09 -5.24 8.95
N LEU A 181 7.49 -4.04 8.90
CA LEU A 181 8.20 -2.84 8.45
C LEU A 181 9.34 -2.45 9.41
N TYR A 182 9.11 -2.54 10.72
CA TYR A 182 10.13 -2.17 11.70
C TYR A 182 11.24 -3.22 11.84
N GLU A 183 10.98 -4.50 11.56
CA GLU A 183 12.04 -5.48 11.44
C GLU A 183 12.93 -5.18 10.22
N ALA A 184 12.33 -4.90 9.07
CA ALA A 184 13.09 -4.49 7.89
C ALA A 184 13.90 -3.20 8.13
N LEU A 185 13.29 -2.21 8.80
CA LEU A 185 13.97 -0.98 9.20
C LEU A 185 15.16 -1.24 10.12
N ARG A 186 14.99 -2.12 11.13
CA ARG A 186 16.05 -2.51 12.06
C ARG A 186 17.27 -3.05 11.31
N GLN A 187 17.05 -3.91 10.30
CA GLN A 187 18.13 -4.46 9.49
C GLN A 187 18.78 -3.40 8.59
N ARG A 188 17.98 -2.57 7.92
CA ARG A 188 18.46 -1.50 7.03
C ARG A 188 19.32 -0.46 7.74
N ILE A 189 18.88 0.03 8.92
CA ILE A 189 19.66 0.97 9.73
C ILE A 189 20.92 0.29 10.28
N GLY A 190 20.83 -0.99 10.65
CA GLY A 190 21.97 -1.77 11.13
C GLY A 190 23.07 -2.02 10.09
N HIS A 191 22.74 -1.95 8.79
CA HIS A 191 23.67 -2.16 7.67
C HIS A 191 24.23 -0.86 7.07
N SER A 192 23.72 0.32 7.44
CA SER A 192 24.27 1.61 7.00
C SER A 192 25.55 2.04 7.75
N LYS A 193 26.43 1.10 8.13
CA LYS A 193 27.73 1.38 8.76
C LYS A 193 28.89 1.19 7.79
#